data_AF-A0A850ACT4-F1
#
_entry.id   AF-A0A850ACT4-F1
#
_cell.length_a   1.000
_cell.length_b   1.000
_cell.length_c   1.000
_cell.angle_alpha   90.00
_cell.angle_beta   90.00
_cell.angle_gamma   90.00
#
_symmetry.space_group_name_H-M   'P 1'
#
loop_
_entity.id
_entity.type
_entity.pdbx_description
1 polymer ?
#
loop_
_entity_poly.entity_id
_entity_poly.type
_entity_poly.pdbx_seq_one_letter_code
_entity_poly.pdbx_strand_id
1 'polypeptide(L)'
;MLQFYRHKTCAECEQIQEKLQELVLAHRVIFVADSSQLPQGGNLPLLVDGEKTCRGKQAILAHLEALESFKAQWDKYQSDSCYCGEDGNPE
;
A
#
# COMPACT_ATOMS: atom_id res chain seq x y z
N MET A 1 -5.70 -1.84 6.50
CA MET A 1 -5.39 -0.41 6.28
C MET A 1 -3.91 -0.22 6.53
N LEU A 2 -3.19 0.33 5.57
CA LEU A 2 -1.73 0.49 5.64
C LEU A 2 -1.37 1.57 6.66
N GLN A 3 -0.34 1.34 7.47
CA GLN A 3 0.19 2.34 8.40
C GLN A 3 1.65 2.61 8.05
N PHE A 4 1.95 3.84 7.66
CA PHE A 4 3.30 4.25 7.28
C PHE A 4 3.89 5.16 8.36
N TYR A 5 4.91 4.67 9.05
CA TYR A 5 5.63 5.41 10.08
C TYR A 5 6.87 6.06 9.47
N ARG A 6 6.98 7.38 9.62
CA ARG A 6 8.11 8.18 9.11
C ARG A 6 8.60 9.20 10.12
N HIS A 7 9.87 9.59 9.98
CA HIS A 7 10.39 10.76 10.64
C HIS A 7 10.02 12.04 9.85
N LYS A 8 9.95 13.19 10.52
CA LYS A 8 9.66 14.49 9.87
C LYS A 8 10.69 14.86 8.81
N THR A 9 11.97 14.57 9.06
CA THR A 9 13.11 14.96 8.21
C THR A 9 13.68 13.82 7.38
N CYS A 10 12.83 12.91 6.91
CA CYS A 10 13.25 11.75 6.12
C CYS A 10 12.91 11.94 4.63
N ALA A 11 13.93 12.21 3.81
CA ALA A 11 13.78 12.36 2.35
C ALA A 11 13.38 11.04 1.66
N GLU A 12 13.89 9.90 2.14
CA GLU A 12 13.51 8.58 1.64
C GLU A 12 12.02 8.26 1.87
N CYS A 13 11.45 8.84 2.92
CA CYS A 13 10.05 8.65 3.27
C CYS A 13 9.11 9.42 2.33
N GLU A 14 9.59 10.45 1.65
CA GLU A 14 8.81 11.18 0.64
C GLU A 14 8.56 10.31 -0.59
N GLN A 15 9.59 9.61 -1.09
CA GLN A 15 9.45 8.67 -2.21
C GLN A 15 8.44 7.55 -1.91
N ILE A 16 8.47 7.02 -0.69
CA ILE A 16 7.52 5.98 -0.26
C ILE A 16 6.09 6.53 -0.18
N GLN A 17 5.93 7.75 0.34
CA GLN A 17 4.62 8.39 0.46
C GLN A 17 4.03 8.73 -0.91
N GLU A 18 4.85 9.22 -1.84
CA GLU A 18 4.42 9.47 -3.23
C GLU A 18 3.93 8.18 -3.89
N LYS A 19 4.67 7.07 -3.75
CA LYS A 19 4.23 5.76 -4.25
C LYS A 19 2.93 5.28 -3.62
N LEU A 20 2.74 5.46 -2.32
CA LEU A 20 1.49 5.12 -1.64
C LEU A 20 0.29 5.92 -2.18
N GLN A 21 0.51 7.19 -2.55
CA GLN A 21 -0.50 8.06 -3.16
C GLN A 21 -0.79 7.68 -4.62
N GLU A 22 0.24 7.40 -5.41
CA GLU A 22 0.13 6.95 -6.81
C GLU A 22 -0.69 5.66 -6.93
N LEU A 23 -0.45 4.71 -6.02
CA LEU A 23 -1.18 3.43 -5.99
C LEU A 23 -2.64 3.58 -5.50
N VAL A 24 -3.02 4.77 -5.00
CA VAL A 24 -4.33 5.07 -4.41
C VAL A 24 -4.68 4.08 -3.31
N LEU A 25 -3.69 3.69 -2.51
CA LEU A 25 -3.88 2.74 -1.41
C LEU A 25 -4.36 3.51 -0.17
N ALA A 26 -5.37 2.96 0.51
CA ALA A 26 -5.82 3.52 1.78
C ALA A 26 -4.72 3.35 2.85
N HIS A 27 -4.03 4.44 3.17
CA HIS A 27 -2.91 4.46 4.10
C HIS A 27 -3.03 5.59 5.13
N ARG A 28 -2.46 5.34 6.31
CA ARG A 28 -2.35 6.30 7.41
C ARG A 28 -0.88 6.62 7.65
N VAL A 29 -0.51 7.89 7.52
CA VAL A 29 0.85 8.36 7.82
C VAL A 29 0.94 8.73 9.30
N ILE A 30 1.93 8.19 10.00
CA ILE A 30 2.19 8.42 11.42
C ILE A 30 3.59 8.99 11.55
N PHE A 31 3.68 10.21 12.09
CA PHE A 31 4.96 10.83 12.37
C PHE A 31 5.43 10.39 13.75
N VAL A 32 6.62 9.82 13.79
CA VAL A 32 7.30 9.46 15.04
C VAL A 32 8.57 10.26 15.17
N ALA A 33 8.86 10.72 16.38
CA ALA A 33 10.12 11.39 16.70
C ALA A 33 11.22 10.38 16.97
N ASP A 34 10.85 9.22 17.52
CA ASP A 34 11.79 8.22 17.99
C ASP A 34 11.33 6.80 17.61
N SER A 35 12.30 5.91 17.35
CA SER A 35 12.09 4.49 17.03
C SER A 35 11.39 3.73 18.17
N SER A 36 11.46 4.24 19.39
CA SER A 36 10.78 3.71 20.56
C SER A 36 9.25 3.75 20.45
N GLN A 37 8.70 4.61 19.58
CA GLN A 37 7.25 4.73 19.35
C GLN A 37 6.71 3.74 18.31
N LEU A 38 7.58 2.89 17.74
CA LEU A 38 7.18 1.90 16.75
C LEU A 38 6.56 0.66 17.40
N PRO A 39 5.47 0.12 16.84
CA PRO A 39 4.72 -1.00 17.44
C PRO A 39 5.55 -2.28 17.63
N GLN A 40 6.67 -2.44 16.93
CA GLN A 40 7.56 -3.60 17.07
C GLN A 40 9.03 -3.21 17.33
N GLY A 41 9.27 -1.95 17.73
CA GLY A 41 10.61 -1.37 17.78
C GLY A 41 11.35 -1.43 16.42
N GLY A 42 12.57 -0.91 16.38
CA GLY A 42 13.44 -0.96 15.20
C GLY A 42 13.60 0.39 14.49
N ASN A 43 13.96 0.36 13.21
CA ASN A 43 14.35 1.55 12.47
C ASN A 43 13.25 2.03 11.50
N LEU A 44 13.19 3.35 11.34
CA LEU A 44 12.40 4.00 10.31
C LEU A 44 13.15 3.95 8.97
N PRO A 45 12.44 4.01 7.82
CA PRO A 45 10.99 3.98 7.67
C PRO A 45 10.36 2.60 7.95
N LEU A 46 9.10 2.58 8.39
CA LEU A 46 8.34 1.35 8.69
C LEU A 46 6.97 1.40 8.03
N LEU A 47 6.60 0.35 7.30
CA LEU A 47 5.25 0.15 6.77
C LEU A 47 4.62 -1.08 7.43
N VAL A 48 3.42 -0.93 7.95
CA VAL A 48 2.61 -2.02 8.50
C VAL A 48 1.39 -2.22 7.61
N ASP A 49 1.24 -3.42 7.08
CA ASP A 49 0.10 -3.88 6.30
C ASP A 49 -0.57 -5.06 7.02
N GLY A 50 -1.52 -4.75 7.90
CA GLY A 50 -2.14 -5.78 8.76
C GLY A 50 -1.10 -6.46 9.65
N GLU A 51 -0.87 -7.75 9.43
CA GLU A 51 0.13 -8.54 10.17
C GLU A 51 1.54 -8.42 9.59
N LYS A 52 1.67 -7.90 8.36
CA LYS A 52 2.96 -7.77 7.69
C LYS A 52 3.63 -6.46 8.05
N THR A 53 4.90 -6.53 8.39
CA THR A 53 5.71 -5.35 8.74
C THR A 53 6.95 -5.28 7.85
N CYS A 54 7.06 -4.22 7.06
CA CYS A 54 8.17 -3.95 6.15
C CYS A 54 9.04 -2.83 6.70
N ARG A 55 10.35 -3.10 6.83
CA ARG A 55 11.34 -2.20 7.45
C ARG A 55 12.34 -1.71 6.42
N GLY A 56 12.59 -0.40 6.41
CA GLY A 56 13.55 0.22 5.50
C GLY A 56 13.01 0.40 4.08
N LYS A 57 13.60 1.36 3.37
CA LYS A 57 13.13 1.81 2.05
C LYS A 57 12.95 0.66 1.05
N GLN A 58 13.97 -0.18 0.89
CA GLN A 58 13.98 -1.22 -0.14
C GLN A 58 12.89 -2.28 0.09
N ALA A 59 12.70 -2.72 1.33
CA ALA A 59 11.67 -3.72 1.65
C ALA A 59 10.26 -3.13 1.49
N ILE A 60 10.08 -1.85 1.83
CA ILE A 60 8.80 -1.16 1.65
C ILE A 60 8.49 -1.01 0.16
N LEU A 61 9.45 -0.54 -0.65
CA LEU A 61 9.25 -0.39 -2.10
C LEU A 61 8.96 -1.73 -2.77
N ALA A 62 9.69 -2.80 -2.43
CA ALA A 62 9.42 -4.14 -2.96
C ALA A 62 8.01 -4.63 -2.58
N HIS A 63 7.54 -4.30 -1.37
CA HIS A 63 6.18 -4.66 -0.98
C HIS A 63 5.11 -3.85 -1.73
N LEU A 64 5.34 -2.55 -1.96
CA LEU A 64 4.44 -1.71 -2.75
C LEU A 64 4.35 -2.17 -4.21
N GLU A 65 5.47 -2.58 -4.81
CA GLU A 65 5.50 -3.15 -6.16
C GLU A 65 4.69 -4.46 -6.24
N ALA A 66 4.79 -5.32 -5.22
CA ALA A 66 3.95 -6.52 -5.14
C ALA A 66 2.45 -6.19 -5.02
N LEU A 67 2.09 -5.14 -4.26
CA LEU A 67 0.70 -4.67 -4.15
C LEU A 67 0.18 -4.08 -5.46
N GLU A 68 1.03 -3.33 -6.19
CA GLU A 68 0.72 -2.82 -7.52
C GLU A 68 0.44 -3.96 -8.50
N SER A 69 1.31 -4.98 -8.54
CA SER A 69 1.12 -6.15 -9.39
C SER A 69 -0.16 -6.93 -9.04
N PHE A 70 -0.45 -7.07 -7.75
CA PHE A 70 -1.67 -7.70 -7.29
C PHE A 70 -2.91 -6.91 -7.72
N LYS A 71 -2.90 -5.57 -7.58
CA LYS A 71 -3.97 -4.69 -8.04
C LYS A 71 -4.17 -4.79 -9.56
N ALA A 72 -3.09 -4.79 -10.34
CA ALA A 72 -3.15 -4.90 -11.80
C ALA A 72 -3.73 -6.26 -12.25
N GLN A 73 -3.37 -7.34 -11.56
CA GLN A 73 -3.99 -8.64 -11.80
C GLN A 73 -5.48 -8.61 -11.45
N TRP A 74 -5.83 -8.08 -10.28
CA TRP A 74 -7.22 -7.98 -9.85
C TRP A 74 -8.08 -7.15 -10.82
N ASP A 75 -7.58 -6.00 -11.29
CA ASP A 75 -8.22 -5.14 -12.28
C ASP A 75 -8.48 -5.88 -13.60
N LYS A 76 -7.49 -6.67 -14.06
CA LYS A 76 -7.63 -7.52 -15.25
C LYS A 76 -8.75 -8.57 -15.10
N TYR A 77 -8.94 -9.15 -13.92
CA TYR A 77 -9.97 -10.16 -13.68
C TYR A 77 -11.35 -9.56 -13.37
N GLN A 78 -11.42 -8.30 -12.91
CA GLN A 78 -12.68 -7.60 -12.72
C GLN A 78 -13.21 -6.92 -14.00
N SER A 79 -12.38 -6.77 -15.03
CA SER A 79 -12.77 -6.21 -16.33
C SER A 79 -13.69 -7.11 -17.17
N ASP A 80 -14.00 -8.35 -16.73
CA ASP A 80 -14.82 -9.32 -17.47
C ASP A 80 -16.27 -9.48 -16.95
N SER A 81 -16.82 -8.49 -16.25
CA SER A 81 -18.23 -8.50 -15.83
C SER A 81 -19.09 -7.55 -16.68
N CYS A 82 -19.11 -7.79 -17.99
CA CYS A 82 -20.22 -7.37 -18.84
C CYS A 82 -21.12 -8.58 -19.09
N TYR A 83 -21.81 -9.06 -18.05
CA TYR A 83 -23.03 -9.85 -18.24
C TYR A 83 -24.20 -8.88 -18.40
N CYS A 84 -24.32 -8.31 -19.60
CA CYS A 84 -25.62 -7.97 -20.15
C CYS A 84 -25.67 -8.69 -21.50
N GLY A 85 -26.31 -9.87 -21.53
CA GLY A 85 -26.84 -10.35 -22.79
C GLY A 85 -27.75 -9.25 -23.36
N GLU A 86 -27.60 -8.93 -24.63
CA GLU A 86 -28.35 -7.84 -25.29
C GLU A 86 -29.84 -8.18 -25.48
N ASP A 87 -30.31 -9.31 -24.96
CA ASP A 87 -31.70 -9.76 -25.07
C ASP A 87 -32.22 -10.17 -23.69
N GLY A 88 -32.78 -9.18 -22.98
CA GLY A 88 -33.48 -9.38 -21.72
C GLY A 88 -34.92 -9.87 -21.92
N ASN A 89 -35.13 -11.05 -22.53
CA ASN A 89 -36.46 -11.65 -22.60
C ASN A 89 -36.43 -13.17 -22.32
N PRO A 90 -37.08 -13.67 -21.25
CA PRO A 90 -37.38 -15.09 -21.13
C PRO A 90 -38.63 -15.44 -21.95
N GLU A 91 -38.48 -16.32 -22.94
CA GLU A 91 -39.57 -17.15 -23.49
C GLU A 91 -39.36 -18.64 -23.15
#